data_AF-D7M9T7-F1
#
_entry.id   AF-D7M9T7-F1
#
_cell.length_a   1.000
_cell.length_b   1.000
_cell.length_c   1.000
_cell.angle_alpha   90.00
_cell.angle_beta   90.00
_cell.angle_gamma   90.00
#
_symmetry.space_group_name_H-M   'P 1'
#
loop_
_entity.id
_entity.type
_entity.pdbx_description
1 polymer ?
#
loop_
_entity_poly.entity_id
_entity_poly.type
_entity_poly.pdbx_seq_one_letter_code
_entity_poly.pdbx_strand_id
1 'polypeptide(L)' 'MATKYSWGNSINSLPDEVLGQILSLLRTKLAASTAILSKRWRNLLPLVHNLDFDESMFLDPNVISENLAIA' A
#
# COMPACT_ATOMS: atom_id res chain seq x y z
N MET A 1 -7.21 26.38 -32.83
CA MET A 1 -7.79 25.09 -32.42
C MET A 1 -6.71 24.27 -31.75
N ALA A 2 -6.72 24.15 -30.41
CA ALA A 2 -5.69 23.41 -29.69
C ALA A 2 -6.15 21.97 -29.48
N THR A 3 -5.59 21.03 -30.25
CA THR A 3 -5.60 19.62 -29.87
C THR A 3 -4.50 19.42 -28.83
N LYS A 4 -4.83 19.74 -27.58
CA LYS A 4 -3.95 19.52 -26.43
C LYS A 4 -3.90 18.02 -26.17
N TYR A 5 -2.96 17.32 -26.80
CA TYR A 5 -2.64 15.93 -26.48
C TYR A 5 -2.22 15.86 -25.01
N SER A 6 -3.20 15.62 -24.13
CA SER A 6 -2.99 15.44 -22.70
C SER A 6 -2.45 14.03 -22.47
N TRP A 7 -1.14 13.87 -22.70
CA TRP A 7 -0.39 12.65 -22.43
C TRP A 7 -0.20 12.48 -20.92
N GLY A 8 -1.31 12.22 -20.23
CA GLY A 8 -1.34 12.19 -18.77
C GLY A 8 -2.43 11.26 -18.30
N ASN A 9 -2.28 9.97 -18.56
CA ASN A 9 -3.09 8.94 -17.91
C ASN A 9 -2.66 8.87 -16.44
N SER A 10 -3.16 9.80 -15.62
CA SER A 10 -2.93 9.78 -14.18
C SER A 10 -3.69 8.61 -13.60
N ILE A 11 -3.05 7.79 -12.76
CA ILE A 11 -3.74 6.68 -12.09
C ILE A 11 -4.91 7.21 -11.23
N ASN A 12 -4.84 8.46 -10.79
CA ASN A 12 -5.96 9.14 -10.12
C ASN A 12 -7.19 9.38 -11.02
N SER A 13 -7.16 9.16 -12.34
CA SER A 13 -8.37 9.24 -13.17
C SER A 13 -9.24 7.99 -13.07
N LEU A 14 -8.72 6.90 -12.48
CA LEU A 14 -9.46 5.66 -12.31
C LEU A 14 -10.58 5.81 -11.25
N PRO A 15 -11.65 5.00 -11.36
CA PRO A 15 -12.68 4.90 -10.33
C PRO A 15 -12.13 4.42 -8.99
N ASP A 16 -12.76 4.85 -7.90
CA ASP A 16 -12.34 4.48 -6.53
C ASP A 16 -12.34 2.96 -6.29
N GLU A 17 -13.24 2.23 -6.94
CA GLU A 17 -13.30 0.77 -6.85
C GLU A 17 -12.06 0.09 -7.44
N VAL A 18 -11.54 0.61 -8.56
CA VAL A 18 -10.31 0.12 -9.18
C VAL A 18 -9.10 0.46 -8.30
N LEU A 19 -9.06 1.67 -7.75
CA LEU A 19 -8.01 2.09 -6.83
C LEU A 19 -8.01 1.26 -5.53
N GLY A 20 -9.19 0.94 -5.00
CA GLY A 20 -9.37 0.06 -3.85
C GLY A 20 -8.93 -1.37 -4.14
N GLN A 21 -9.23 -1.91 -5.33
CA GLN A 21 -8.74 -3.20 -5.76
C GLN A 21 -7.20 -3.23 -5.85
N ILE A 22 -6.58 -2.19 -6.43
CA ILE A 22 -5.12 -2.08 -6.47
C ILE A 22 -4.53 -2.12 -5.05
N LEU A 23 -5.08 -1.35 -4.12
CA LEU A 23 -4.62 -1.35 -2.72
C LEU A 23 -4.85 -2.72 -2.05
N SER A 24 -5.95 -3.41 -2.37
CA SER A 24 -6.28 -4.74 -1.84
C SER A 24 -5.36 -5.86 -2.35
N LEU A 25 -4.69 -5.65 -3.47
CA LEU A 25 -3.67 -6.56 -4.01
C LEU A 25 -2.29 -6.32 -3.40
N LEU A 26 -2.11 -5.22 -2.66
CA LEU A 26 -0.85 -4.89 -2.00
C LEU A 26 -0.84 -5.38 -0.55
N ARG A 27 0.32 -5.88 -0.10
CA ARG A 27 0.58 -6.09 1.33
C ARG A 27 0.42 -4.78 2.11
N THR A 28 0.07 -4.84 3.38
CA THR A 28 -0.27 -3.67 4.22
C THR A 28 0.78 -2.55 4.14
N LYS A 29 2.07 -2.89 4.22
CA LYS A 29 3.18 -1.91 4.12
C LYS A 29 3.19 -1.17 2.78
N LEU A 30 2.98 -1.93 1.69
CA LEU A 30 2.96 -1.39 0.34
C LEU A 30 1.69 -0.58 0.10
N ALA A 31 0.54 -1.06 0.57
CA ALA A 31 -0.72 -0.32 0.51
C ALA A 31 -0.61 1.02 1.24
N ALA A 32 -0.05 1.05 2.44
CA ALA A 32 0.19 2.28 3.20
C ALA A 32 1.14 3.25 2.48
N SER A 33 2.18 2.73 1.83
CA SER A 33 3.13 3.55 1.03
C SER A 33 2.46 4.14 -0.21
N THR A 34 1.67 3.33 -0.92
CA THR A 34 0.91 3.74 -2.11
C THR A 34 -0.18 4.75 -1.77
N ALA A 35 -0.78 4.67 -0.58
CA ALA A 35 -1.80 5.61 -0.11
C ALA A 35 -1.32 7.08 -0.05
N ILE A 36 0.00 7.31 -0.08
CA ILE A 36 0.60 8.64 -0.05
C ILE A 36 0.52 9.32 -1.43
N LEU A 37 0.28 8.57 -2.52
CA LEU A 37 0.29 9.06 -3.90
C LEU A 37 -0.71 10.20 -4.16
N SER A 38 -1.86 10.19 -3.49
CA SER A 38 -2.79 11.32 -3.48
C SER A 38 -3.76 11.26 -2.30
N LYS A 39 -4.49 12.35 -2.06
CA LYS A 39 -5.56 12.40 -1.04
C LYS A 39 -6.63 11.32 -1.27
N ARG A 40 -6.93 10.97 -2.53
CA ARG A 40 -7.91 9.92 -2.85
C ARG A 40 -7.45 8.55 -2.39
N TRP A 41 -6.21 8.17 -2.69
CA TRP A 41 -5.65 6.87 -2.26
C TRP A 41 -5.62 6.73 -0.73
N ARG A 42 -5.32 7.82 -0.02
CA ARG A 42 -5.34 7.84 1.45
C ARG A 42 -6.73 7.59 2.03
N ASN A 43 -7.77 8.12 1.39
CA ASN A 43 -9.15 7.92 1.83
C ASN A 43 -9.67 6.52 1.50
N LEU A 44 -9.06 5.83 0.53
CA LEU A 44 -9.42 4.46 0.15
C LEU A 44 -8.71 3.40 0.99
N LEU A 45 -7.51 3.69 1.53
CA LEU A 45 -6.76 2.74 2.36
C LEU A 45 -7.58 2.11 3.51
N PRO A 46 -8.42 2.84 4.27
CA PRO A 46 -9.23 2.26 5.34
C PRO A 46 -10.34 1.33 4.84
N LEU A 47 -10.73 1.44 3.57
CA LEU A 47 -11.80 0.64 2.96
C LEU A 47 -11.27 -0.71 2.44
N VAL A 48 -9.95 -0.90 2.45
CA VAL A 48 -9.31 -2.13 1.96
C VAL A 48 -9.30 -3.16 3.09
N HIS A 49 -10.04 -4.25 2.91
CA HIS A 49 -10.18 -5.29 3.93
C HIS A 49 -9.05 -6.32 3.96
N ASN A 50 -8.14 -6.28 2.99
CA ASN A 50 -7.07 -7.27 2.86
C ASN A 50 -5.74 -6.71 3.39
N LEU A 51 -5.61 -6.62 4.71
CA LEU A 51 -4.38 -6.22 5.38
C LEU A 51 -3.53 -7.47 5.65
N ASP A 52 -2.68 -7.82 4.69
CA ASP A 52 -1.67 -8.86 4.87
C ASP A 52 -0.50 -8.29 5.69
N PHE A 53 -0.32 -8.80 6.90
CA PHE A 53 0.79 -8.47 7.80
C PHE A 53 1.81 -9.59 7.71
N ASP A 54 2.98 -9.26 7.15
CA ASP A 54 4.06 -10.23 6.96
C ASP A 54 4.66 -10.59 8.33
N GLU A 55 4.20 -11.69 8.92
CA GLU A 55 4.62 -12.18 10.24
C GLU A 55 6.11 -12.58 10.25
N SER A 56 6.70 -12.85 9.08
CA SER A 56 8.11 -13.21 8.95
C SER A 56 9.06 -12.07 9.36
N MET A 57 8.57 -10.83 9.46
CA MET A 57 9.38 -9.69 9.88
C MET A 57 9.67 -9.69 11.39
N PHE A 58 8.88 -10.43 12.18
CA PHE A 58 9.09 -10.61 13.62
C PHE A 58 9.89 -11.87 13.95
N LEU A 59 9.99 -12.80 13.00
CA LEU A 59 10.76 -14.04 13.13
C LEU A 59 12.17 -13.87 12.60
N ASP A 60 12.80 -12.72 12.83
CA ASP A 60 14.23 -12.58 12.58
C ASP A 60 14.96 -13.44 13.63
N PRO A 61 15.64 -14.54 13.23
CA PRO A 61 16.29 -15.44 14.18
C PRO A 61 17.32 -14.72 15.05
N ASN A 62 17.86 -13.62 14.53
CA ASN A 62 18.84 -12.80 15.23
C ASN A 62 18.21 -12.01 16.40
N VAL A 63 16.95 -11.58 16.26
CA VAL A 63 16.20 -10.87 17.32
C VAL A 63 15.73 -11.83 18.42
N ILE A 64 15.36 -13.06 18.06
CA ILE A 64 14.98 -14.09 19.05
C ILE A 64 16.23 -14.54 19.85
N SER A 65 17.38 -14.68 19.19
CA SER A 65 18.64 -15.02 19.85
C SER A 65 19.08 -13.95 20.85
N GLU A 66 18.89 -12.67 20.55
CA GLU A 66 19.27 -11.57 21.45
C GLU A 66 18.36 -11.51 22.69
N ASN A 67 17.06 -11.79 22.55
CA ASN A 67 16.14 -11.85 23.69
C ASN A 67 16.36 -13.07 24.60
N LEU A 68 16.77 -14.21 24.05
CA LEU A 68 17.08 -15.40 24.84
C LEU A 68 18.46 -15.31 25.52
N ALA A 69 19.41 -14.56 24.96
CA ALA A 69 20.75 -14.37 25.54
C ALA A 69 20.76 -13.44 26.78
N ILE A 70 19.63 -12.82 27.12
CA ILE A 70 19.47 -11.92 28.27
C ILE A 70 18.75 -12.62 29.45
N ALA A 71 18.29 -13.87 29.28
CA ALA A 71 17.68 -14.69 30.33
C ALA A 71 18.69 -15.68 30.94
#